data_AF-A0A0L6JHR4-F1
#
_entry.id   AF-A0A0L6JHR4-F1
#
_cell.length_a   1.000
_cell.length_b   1.000
_cell.length_c   1.000
_cell.angle_alpha   90.00
_cell.angle_beta   90.00
_cell.angle_gamma   90.00
#
_symmetry.space_group_name_H-M   'P 1'
#
loop_
_entity.id
_entity.type
_entity.pdbx_description
1 polymer ?
#
loop_
_entity_poly.entity_id
_entity_poly.type
_entity_poly.pdbx_seq_one_letter_code
_entity_poly.pdbx_strand_id
1 'polypeptide(L)'
;MWYVVQCCDTLYSIASRFGIGIRELMQANCMRNGNIFIGDILFIPQNRDGFVAYTVRPGDNLSLIAARFNTASENIMSLNKLQGTMLFVGQKLLLKPDESDVPNRYTSADIKYAVEKLDFVYDVGLRKNIDVLDVPGKRNVIFYISKINVSADGAFKAYHEDNELGLNFLAVAGHPGNWWSLVTDPNTGEPIKQGPDDPAPGYYISQTYLSDCNLDETDPYRYVNSIEIPYILIPRKKRPQWGIELGDLAAVYNIKNRKLAFAEVADEGPDDELGMGSIKLAEELGIDSDPKSGGVPEGVMYIVFRKTGKGPCHPWNLKEIKNLGKMYFEEWGGQRQIDAIKTVSPELFELKYSTWD
;
A
#
# COMPACT_ATOMS: atom_id res chain seq x y z
N MET A 1 4.84 -11.24 -30.17
CA MET A 1 5.19 -11.42 -28.74
C MET A 1 4.15 -10.77 -27.84
N TRP A 2 4.06 -11.17 -26.57
CA TRP A 2 3.19 -10.51 -25.58
C TRP A 2 3.96 -9.43 -24.80
N TYR A 3 3.31 -8.30 -24.54
CA TYR A 3 3.86 -7.15 -23.83
C TYR A 3 2.91 -6.72 -22.72
N VAL A 4 3.40 -6.65 -21.49
CA VAL A 4 2.63 -6.12 -20.35
C VAL A 4 2.78 -4.60 -20.33
N VAL A 5 1.68 -3.88 -20.44
CA VAL A 5 1.63 -2.41 -20.40
C VAL A 5 2.20 -1.92 -19.08
N GLN A 6 3.16 -0.98 -19.16
CA GLN A 6 3.89 -0.44 -18.02
C GLN A 6 3.37 0.96 -17.63
N CYS A 7 3.83 1.47 -16.49
CA CYS A 7 3.53 2.84 -16.09
C CYS A 7 3.91 3.85 -17.19
N CYS A 8 3.04 4.84 -17.40
CA CYS A 8 3.18 5.89 -18.42
C CYS A 8 3.16 5.39 -19.88
N ASP A 9 2.78 4.13 -20.12
CA ASP A 9 2.51 3.68 -21.48
C ASP A 9 1.23 4.28 -22.05
N THR A 10 1.29 4.55 -23.34
CA THR A 10 0.16 4.86 -24.20
C THR A 10 0.28 3.96 -25.42
N LEU A 11 -0.82 3.72 -26.17
CA LEU A 11 -0.71 3.01 -27.43
C LEU A 11 0.31 3.66 -28.36
N TYR A 12 0.41 4.99 -28.34
CA TYR A 12 1.44 5.72 -29.07
C TYR A 12 2.85 5.37 -28.61
N SER A 13 3.13 5.44 -27.30
CA SER A 13 4.47 5.19 -26.78
C SER A 13 4.88 3.72 -26.94
N ILE A 14 3.94 2.78 -26.88
CA ILE A 14 4.15 1.35 -27.16
C ILE A 14 4.39 1.13 -28.65
N ALA A 15 3.50 1.61 -29.52
CA ALA A 15 3.63 1.45 -30.96
C ALA A 15 4.94 2.07 -31.47
N SER A 16 5.27 3.28 -31.00
CA SER A 16 6.55 3.94 -31.30
C SER A 16 7.75 3.16 -30.77
N ARG A 17 7.65 2.55 -29.58
CA ARG A 17 8.72 1.72 -29.01
C ARG A 17 9.01 0.53 -29.93
N PHE A 18 7.96 -0.09 -30.44
CA PHE A 18 8.03 -1.30 -31.24
C PHE A 18 8.12 -1.06 -32.75
N GLY A 19 8.15 0.21 -33.18
CA GLY A 19 8.24 0.57 -34.60
C GLY A 19 7.01 0.15 -35.42
N ILE A 20 5.85 -0.06 -34.79
CA ILE A 20 4.59 -0.47 -35.41
C ILE A 20 3.59 0.69 -35.43
N GLY A 21 2.55 0.60 -36.26
CA GLY A 21 1.47 1.58 -36.25
C GLY A 21 0.52 1.39 -35.06
N ILE A 22 -0.07 2.47 -34.52
CA ILE A 22 -1.13 2.33 -33.49
C ILE A 22 -2.29 1.47 -34.00
N ARG A 23 -2.72 1.70 -35.25
CA ARG A 23 -3.82 0.92 -35.86
C ARG A 23 -3.46 -0.56 -35.97
N GLU A 24 -2.21 -0.86 -36.30
CA GLU A 24 -1.70 -2.23 -36.40
C GLU A 24 -1.67 -2.90 -35.02
N LEU A 25 -1.14 -2.19 -34.00
CA LEU A 25 -1.17 -2.64 -32.61
C LEU A 25 -2.61 -2.90 -32.13
N MET A 26 -3.54 -2.00 -32.40
CA MET A 26 -4.95 -2.16 -32.03
C MET A 26 -5.61 -3.32 -32.75
N GLN A 27 -5.37 -3.48 -34.06
CA GLN A 27 -5.93 -4.57 -34.86
C GLN A 27 -5.44 -5.94 -34.37
N ALA A 28 -4.14 -6.05 -34.08
CA ALA A 28 -3.54 -7.28 -33.59
C ALA A 28 -4.05 -7.68 -32.19
N ASN A 29 -4.62 -6.73 -31.45
CA ASN A 29 -5.21 -6.93 -30.14
C ASN A 29 -6.75 -6.89 -30.15
N CYS A 30 -7.37 -6.94 -31.33
CA CYS A 30 -8.82 -6.89 -31.50
C CYS A 30 -9.49 -5.68 -30.79
N MET A 31 -8.77 -4.56 -30.66
CA MET A 31 -9.20 -3.41 -29.88
C MET A 31 -10.16 -2.52 -30.66
N ARG A 32 -11.33 -2.23 -30.05
CA ARG A 32 -12.34 -1.31 -30.63
C ARG A 32 -12.07 0.16 -30.28
N ASN A 33 -11.37 0.43 -29.18
CA ASN A 33 -10.97 1.76 -28.74
C ASN A 33 -9.48 1.76 -28.35
N GLY A 34 -8.89 2.94 -28.22
CA GLY A 34 -7.45 3.11 -27.97
C GLY A 34 -7.05 3.08 -26.50
N ASN A 35 -7.89 2.56 -25.63
CA ASN A 35 -7.64 2.59 -24.19
C ASN A 35 -6.82 1.37 -23.80
N ILE A 36 -5.70 1.63 -23.11
CA ILE A 36 -4.87 0.60 -22.50
C ILE A 36 -4.62 0.96 -21.04
N PHE A 37 -4.48 -0.05 -20.19
CA PHE A 37 -4.26 0.06 -18.76
C PHE A 37 -2.96 -0.63 -18.38
N ILE A 38 -2.29 -0.16 -17.33
CA ILE A 38 -1.10 -0.83 -16.79
C ILE A 38 -1.46 -2.27 -16.45
N GLY A 39 -0.64 -3.23 -16.88
CA GLY A 39 -0.91 -4.65 -16.73
C GLY A 39 -1.63 -5.29 -17.91
N ASP A 40 -2.25 -4.51 -18.81
CA ASP A 40 -2.83 -5.07 -20.04
C ASP A 40 -1.76 -5.83 -20.80
N ILE A 41 -2.13 -7.00 -21.33
CA ILE A 41 -1.23 -7.79 -22.15
C ILE A 41 -1.58 -7.52 -23.62
N LEU A 42 -0.67 -6.86 -24.31
CA LEU A 42 -0.79 -6.58 -25.73
C LEU A 42 0.08 -7.54 -26.53
N PHE A 43 -0.51 -8.16 -27.55
CA PHE A 43 0.23 -8.79 -28.62
C PHE A 43 0.90 -7.71 -29.47
N ILE A 44 2.23 -7.71 -29.48
CA ILE A 44 3.06 -6.92 -30.38
C ILE A 44 3.34 -7.77 -31.62
N PRO A 45 2.83 -7.37 -32.81
CA PRO A 45 3.09 -8.06 -34.07
C PRO A 45 4.59 -8.17 -34.36
N GLN A 46 5.01 -9.34 -34.80
CA GLN A 46 6.36 -9.59 -35.30
C GLN A 46 6.34 -9.62 -36.83
N ASN A 47 7.50 -9.41 -37.45
CA ASN A 47 7.64 -9.72 -38.88
C ASN A 47 7.65 -11.25 -39.11
N ARG A 48 7.59 -11.69 -40.37
CA ARG A 48 7.51 -13.12 -40.74
C ARG A 48 8.65 -14.00 -40.19
N ASP A 49 9.76 -13.38 -39.81
CA ASP A 49 10.96 -14.06 -39.32
C ASP A 49 11.08 -14.01 -37.78
N GLY A 50 10.04 -13.52 -37.09
CA GLY A 50 9.96 -13.45 -35.62
C GLY A 50 10.71 -12.27 -35.00
N PHE A 51 11.14 -11.29 -35.80
CA PHE A 51 11.86 -10.12 -35.28
C PHE A 51 10.90 -9.02 -34.81
N VAL A 52 11.38 -8.26 -33.82
CA VAL A 52 10.74 -7.07 -33.24
C VAL A 52 11.70 -5.89 -33.38
N ALA A 53 11.22 -4.76 -33.89
CA ALA A 53 11.97 -3.51 -33.81
C ALA A 53 11.80 -2.89 -32.42
N TYR A 54 12.88 -2.37 -31.83
CA TYR A 54 12.88 -1.74 -30.52
C TYR A 54 13.67 -0.44 -30.55
N THR A 55 13.09 0.65 -30.05
CA THR A 55 13.80 1.92 -29.91
C THR A 55 14.29 2.12 -28.48
N VAL A 56 15.61 2.25 -28.31
CA VAL A 56 16.29 2.45 -27.02
C VAL A 56 15.79 3.71 -26.32
N ARG A 57 15.54 3.60 -25.02
CA ARG A 57 15.02 4.67 -24.16
C ARG A 57 16.05 5.13 -23.13
N PRO A 58 15.86 6.31 -22.51
CA PRO A 58 16.67 6.71 -21.36
C PRO A 58 16.66 5.62 -20.28
N GLY A 59 17.84 5.24 -19.80
CA GLY A 59 18.01 4.20 -18.77
C GLY A 59 18.05 2.75 -19.28
N ASP A 60 17.81 2.50 -20.58
CA ASP A 60 18.01 1.18 -21.15
C ASP A 60 19.50 0.81 -21.19
N ASN A 61 19.79 -0.47 -20.99
CA ASN A 61 21.07 -1.10 -21.33
C ASN A 61 20.80 -2.48 -21.95
N LEU A 62 21.80 -3.06 -22.62
CA LEU A 62 21.63 -4.33 -23.32
C LEU A 62 21.13 -5.45 -22.42
N SER A 63 21.61 -5.55 -21.18
CA SER A 63 21.19 -6.60 -20.25
C SER A 63 19.72 -6.47 -19.84
N LEU A 64 19.24 -5.25 -19.59
CA LEU A 64 17.84 -4.98 -19.28
C LEU A 64 16.93 -5.24 -20.48
N ILE A 65 17.37 -4.89 -21.69
CA ILE A 65 16.63 -5.20 -22.92
C ILE A 65 16.61 -6.72 -23.14
N ALA A 66 17.76 -7.38 -23.10
CA ALA A 66 17.92 -8.82 -23.27
C ALA A 66 16.98 -9.60 -22.33
N ALA A 67 16.98 -9.26 -21.04
CA ALA A 67 16.08 -9.86 -20.06
C ALA A 67 14.60 -9.61 -20.39
N ARG A 68 14.23 -8.40 -20.80
CA ARG A 68 12.84 -8.06 -21.16
C ARG A 68 12.33 -8.83 -22.37
N PHE A 69 13.21 -9.16 -23.31
CA PHE A 69 12.87 -9.83 -24.56
C PHE A 69 13.19 -11.31 -24.57
N ASN A 70 13.54 -11.89 -23.42
CA ASN A 70 13.96 -13.28 -23.29
C ASN A 70 14.99 -13.65 -24.37
N THR A 71 16.09 -12.90 -24.44
CA THR A 71 17.18 -13.13 -25.38
C THR A 71 18.52 -12.83 -24.71
N ALA A 72 19.63 -13.14 -25.36
CA ALA A 72 20.96 -12.85 -24.84
C ALA A 72 21.43 -11.46 -25.31
N SER A 73 22.23 -10.76 -24.50
CA SER A 73 22.81 -9.46 -24.90
C SER A 73 23.67 -9.64 -26.16
N GLU A 74 24.36 -10.77 -26.25
CA GLU A 74 25.19 -11.21 -27.37
C GLU A 74 24.36 -11.41 -28.65
N ASN A 75 23.12 -11.92 -28.51
CA ASN A 75 22.19 -12.07 -29.62
C ASN A 75 21.73 -10.70 -30.13
N ILE A 76 21.42 -9.77 -29.23
CA ILE A 76 21.08 -8.39 -29.60
C ILE A 76 22.28 -7.74 -30.31
N MET A 77 23.49 -7.90 -29.78
CA MET A 77 24.69 -7.31 -30.37
C MET A 77 24.98 -7.87 -31.77
N SER A 78 24.97 -9.18 -31.93
CA SER A 78 25.24 -9.83 -33.22
C SER A 78 24.17 -9.48 -34.26
N LEU A 79 22.89 -9.49 -33.88
CA LEU A 79 21.78 -9.13 -34.76
C LEU A 79 21.83 -7.67 -35.23
N ASN A 80 22.34 -6.77 -34.38
CA ASN A 80 22.45 -5.34 -34.66
C ASN A 80 23.84 -4.87 -35.05
N LYS A 81 24.81 -5.78 -35.21
CA LYS A 81 26.21 -5.49 -35.54
C LYS A 81 26.86 -4.49 -34.56
N LEU A 82 26.49 -4.55 -33.28
CA LEU A 82 27.06 -3.67 -32.25
C LEU A 82 28.49 -4.11 -31.91
N GLN A 83 29.40 -3.14 -31.80
CA GLN A 83 30.80 -3.38 -31.44
C GLN A 83 31.05 -3.37 -29.92
N GLY A 84 30.02 -3.07 -29.13
CA GLY A 84 30.09 -2.98 -27.67
C GLY A 84 28.71 -2.83 -27.05
N THR A 85 28.67 -2.62 -25.74
CA THR A 85 27.41 -2.61 -24.96
C THR A 85 26.76 -1.23 -24.81
N MET A 86 27.44 -0.18 -25.29
CA MET A 86 26.94 1.19 -25.24
C MET A 86 25.77 1.35 -26.20
N LEU A 87 24.65 1.85 -25.67
CA LEU A 87 23.44 2.16 -26.43
C LEU A 87 23.16 3.66 -26.36
N PHE A 88 22.65 4.22 -27.45
CA PHE A 88 22.21 5.60 -27.51
C PHE A 88 20.69 5.68 -27.45
N VAL A 89 20.15 6.62 -26.67
CA VAL A 89 18.70 6.88 -26.67
C VAL A 89 18.24 7.19 -28.10
N GLY A 90 17.14 6.57 -28.53
CA GLY A 90 16.62 6.66 -29.90
C GLY A 90 17.25 5.68 -30.89
N GLN A 91 18.28 4.93 -30.49
CA GLN A 91 18.86 3.87 -31.33
C GLN A 91 17.83 2.77 -31.58
N LYS A 92 17.68 2.36 -32.84
CA LYS A 92 16.81 1.24 -33.22
C LYS A 92 17.60 -0.06 -33.17
N LEU A 93 17.03 -1.05 -32.49
CA LEU A 93 17.53 -2.40 -32.38
C LEU A 93 16.51 -3.36 -33.00
N LEU A 94 17.00 -4.32 -33.76
CA LEU A 94 16.27 -5.50 -34.17
C LEU A 94 16.48 -6.57 -33.09
N LEU A 95 15.39 -7.09 -32.54
CA LEU A 95 15.41 -8.11 -31.50
C LEU A 95 14.80 -9.39 -32.07
N LYS A 96 15.32 -10.53 -31.65
CA LYS A 96 14.69 -11.83 -31.86
C LYS A 96 14.35 -12.42 -30.49
N PRO A 97 13.13 -12.20 -29.98
CA PRO A 97 12.71 -12.81 -28.73
C PRO A 97 12.77 -14.33 -28.85
N ASP A 98 13.24 -15.00 -27.80
CA ASP A 98 13.18 -16.46 -27.75
C ASP A 98 11.79 -16.90 -27.28
N GLU A 99 11.03 -17.51 -28.19
CA GLU A 99 9.71 -18.07 -27.89
C GLU A 99 9.80 -19.47 -27.27
N SER A 100 10.98 -20.09 -27.28
CA SER A 100 11.18 -21.47 -26.82
C SER A 100 11.32 -21.61 -25.30
N ASP A 101 11.37 -20.49 -24.57
CA ASP A 101 11.47 -20.45 -23.11
C ASP A 101 10.50 -19.44 -22.48
N VAL A 102 9.40 -19.10 -23.16
CA VAL A 102 8.26 -18.46 -22.46
C VAL A 102 7.64 -19.55 -21.61
N PRO A 103 7.64 -19.47 -20.27
CA PRO A 103 6.91 -20.44 -19.47
C PRO A 103 5.48 -20.45 -19.99
N ASN A 104 5.01 -21.65 -20.32
CA ASN A 104 3.64 -21.94 -20.68
C ASN A 104 2.72 -21.67 -19.47
N ARG A 105 2.56 -20.40 -19.11
CA ARG A 105 1.68 -19.87 -18.07
C ARG A 105 1.27 -18.45 -18.42
N TYR A 106 0.40 -18.33 -19.39
CA TYR A 106 -0.73 -17.41 -19.26
C TYR A 106 -1.98 -18.12 -19.76
N THR A 107 -2.50 -19.01 -18.92
CA THR A 107 -3.89 -19.48 -19.03
C THR A 107 -4.82 -18.39 -18.50
N SER A 108 -6.12 -18.50 -18.76
CA SER A 108 -7.15 -17.67 -18.10
C SER A 108 -7.17 -17.80 -16.56
N ALA A 109 -6.43 -18.77 -16.00
CA ALA A 109 -6.16 -18.87 -14.57
C ALA A 109 -4.98 -17.98 -14.10
N ASP A 110 -4.09 -17.54 -15.00
CA ASP A 110 -2.96 -16.65 -14.69
C ASP A 110 -3.33 -15.16 -14.85
N ILE A 111 -4.41 -14.83 -15.58
CA ILE A 111 -5.06 -13.50 -15.56
C ILE A 111 -5.64 -13.18 -14.15
N LYS A 112 -5.77 -14.21 -13.31
CA LYS A 112 -6.23 -14.12 -11.91
C LYS A 112 -5.19 -13.53 -10.93
N TYR A 113 -3.94 -13.31 -11.35
CA TYR A 113 -2.84 -12.91 -10.46
C TYR A 113 -2.17 -11.58 -10.85
N ALA A 114 -2.95 -10.49 -10.92
CA ALA A 114 -2.36 -9.13 -10.78
C ALA A 114 -1.97 -8.82 -9.32
N VAL A 115 -2.38 -9.69 -8.39
CA VAL A 115 -2.13 -9.61 -6.96
C VAL A 115 -1.59 -10.96 -6.49
N GLU A 116 -0.58 -10.94 -5.64
CA GLU A 116 0.01 -12.15 -5.05
C GLU A 116 -0.31 -12.20 -3.57
N LYS A 117 -0.76 -13.35 -3.08
CA LYS A 117 -0.99 -13.52 -1.64
C LYS A 117 0.34 -13.72 -0.93
N LEU A 118 0.68 -12.80 -0.02
CA LEU A 118 1.86 -12.88 0.83
C LEU A 118 1.59 -13.67 2.11
N ASP A 119 0.47 -13.37 2.77
CA ASP A 119 0.13 -13.91 4.08
C ASP A 119 -1.38 -13.75 4.34
N PHE A 120 -1.81 -14.06 5.56
CA PHE A 120 -3.14 -13.75 6.07
C PHE A 120 -3.11 -13.49 7.59
N VAL A 121 -4.15 -12.83 8.08
CA VAL A 121 -4.50 -12.75 9.51
C VAL A 121 -5.88 -13.36 9.69
N TYR A 122 -6.05 -14.26 10.64
CA TYR A 122 -7.38 -14.67 11.08
C TYR A 122 -7.90 -13.59 12.03
N ASP A 123 -8.85 -12.78 11.57
CA ASP A 123 -9.43 -11.70 12.37
C ASP A 123 -10.52 -12.27 13.28
N VAL A 124 -10.32 -12.20 14.60
CA VAL A 124 -11.26 -12.79 15.57
C VAL A 124 -12.57 -12.02 15.67
N GLY A 125 -12.53 -10.70 15.46
CA GLY A 125 -13.73 -9.86 15.44
C GLY A 125 -14.62 -10.14 14.23
N LEU A 126 -14.01 -10.43 13.08
CA LEU A 126 -14.71 -10.76 11.83
C LEU A 126 -14.91 -12.26 11.62
N ARG A 127 -14.24 -13.10 12.42
CA ARG A 127 -14.18 -14.57 12.33
C ARG A 127 -13.83 -15.08 10.93
N LYS A 128 -12.91 -14.39 10.24
CA LYS A 128 -12.49 -14.74 8.88
C LYS A 128 -11.01 -14.46 8.66
N ASN A 129 -10.44 -15.14 7.67
CA ASN A 129 -9.12 -14.78 7.16
C ASN A 129 -9.21 -13.49 6.34
N ILE A 130 -8.30 -12.57 6.63
CA ILE A 130 -8.02 -11.39 5.82
C ILE A 130 -6.69 -11.66 5.11
N ASP A 131 -6.75 -11.68 3.80
CA ASP A 131 -5.58 -11.91 2.96
C ASP A 131 -4.74 -10.63 2.86
N VAL A 132 -3.43 -10.81 2.97
CA VAL A 132 -2.43 -9.75 2.79
C VAL A 132 -1.73 -9.99 1.48
N LEU A 133 -1.76 -8.97 0.63
CA LEU A 133 -1.49 -9.07 -0.79
C LEU A 133 -0.35 -8.15 -1.22
N ASP A 134 0.32 -8.51 -2.30
CA ASP A 134 1.31 -7.71 -3.03
C ASP A 134 0.83 -7.51 -4.48
N VAL A 135 1.42 -6.54 -5.18
CA VAL A 135 1.31 -6.39 -6.64
C VAL A 135 2.68 -6.73 -7.24
N PRO A 136 2.83 -7.86 -7.95
CA PRO A 136 4.11 -8.26 -8.53
C PRO A 136 4.78 -7.13 -9.35
N GLY A 137 6.05 -6.88 -9.07
CA GLY A 137 6.82 -5.79 -9.70
C GLY A 137 6.69 -4.43 -9.01
N LYS A 138 5.76 -4.25 -8.07
CA LYS A 138 5.64 -3.06 -7.21
C LYS A 138 6.27 -3.34 -5.85
N ARG A 139 7.60 -3.31 -5.81
CA ARG A 139 8.38 -3.59 -4.59
C ARG A 139 7.99 -2.64 -3.45
N ASN A 140 8.12 -3.14 -2.23
CA ASN A 140 7.91 -2.41 -0.97
C ASN A 140 6.46 -1.95 -0.73
N VAL A 141 5.46 -2.50 -1.40
CA VAL A 141 4.05 -2.26 -1.03
C VAL A 141 3.45 -3.57 -0.53
N ILE A 142 2.53 -3.48 0.42
CA ILE A 142 1.56 -4.54 0.71
C ILE A 142 0.19 -3.90 0.84
N PHE A 143 -0.87 -4.66 0.63
CA PHE A 143 -2.22 -4.17 0.90
C PHE A 143 -3.16 -5.27 1.39
N TYR A 144 -4.23 -4.85 2.04
CA TYR A 144 -5.32 -5.73 2.50
C TYR A 144 -6.63 -4.94 2.55
N ILE A 145 -7.76 -5.65 2.58
CA ILE A 145 -9.09 -5.06 2.73
C ILE A 145 -9.74 -5.62 4.00
N SER A 146 -10.14 -4.72 4.90
CA SER A 146 -10.69 -5.08 6.21
C SER A 146 -11.83 -4.14 6.64
N LYS A 147 -12.30 -4.35 7.88
CA LYS A 147 -12.99 -3.36 8.72
C LYS A 147 -12.10 -2.14 8.98
N ILE A 148 -12.67 -1.12 9.60
CA ILE A 148 -11.93 -0.19 10.46
C ILE A 148 -12.57 -0.17 11.85
N ASN A 149 -11.79 -0.46 12.88
CA ASN A 149 -12.08 -0.15 14.28
C ASN A 149 -11.34 1.13 14.64
N VAL A 150 -11.99 2.05 15.36
CA VAL A 150 -11.42 3.36 15.67
C VAL A 150 -10.63 3.30 16.98
N SER A 151 -9.35 3.67 16.94
CA SER A 151 -8.46 3.78 18.09
C SER A 151 -8.40 5.23 18.58
N ALA A 152 -8.47 5.39 19.90
CA ALA A 152 -8.29 6.66 20.58
C ALA A 152 -6.84 6.88 21.05
N ASP A 153 -5.95 5.91 20.85
CA ASP A 153 -4.61 5.90 21.45
C ASP A 153 -3.80 7.16 21.08
N GLY A 154 -2.97 7.61 22.02
CA GLY A 154 -2.21 8.86 21.89
C GLY A 154 -3.02 10.16 22.00
N ALA A 155 -4.36 10.14 21.98
CA ALA A 155 -5.13 11.36 22.23
C ALA A 155 -5.07 11.77 23.71
N PHE A 156 -4.96 13.07 23.97
CA PHE A 156 -4.92 13.62 25.33
C PHE A 156 -6.13 13.20 26.19
N LYS A 157 -7.29 12.98 25.57
CA LYS A 157 -8.52 12.56 26.26
C LYS A 157 -8.92 11.11 26.01
N ALA A 158 -7.99 10.28 25.55
CA ALA A 158 -8.28 8.89 25.18
C ALA A 158 -8.94 8.12 26.33
N TYR A 159 -8.33 8.18 27.52
CA TYR A 159 -8.69 7.33 28.66
C TYR A 159 -8.79 8.11 29.97
N HIS A 160 -9.81 7.76 30.75
CA HIS A 160 -10.09 8.33 32.07
C HIS A 160 -10.69 7.23 32.95
N GLU A 161 -10.55 7.35 34.28
CA GLU A 161 -11.11 6.37 35.23
C GLU A 161 -12.65 6.33 35.21
N ASP A 162 -13.26 7.48 34.92
CA ASP A 162 -14.66 7.61 34.52
C ASP A 162 -14.78 7.45 32.99
N ASN A 163 -15.40 6.34 32.57
CA ASN A 163 -15.62 6.01 31.17
C ASN A 163 -16.54 7.00 30.43
N GLU A 164 -17.33 7.81 31.14
CA GLU A 164 -18.17 8.84 30.53
C GLU A 164 -17.31 10.04 30.05
N LEU A 165 -16.12 10.24 30.62
CA LEU A 165 -15.23 11.35 30.27
C LEU A 165 -14.19 11.00 29.20
N GLY A 166 -13.78 9.73 29.11
CA GLY A 166 -12.83 9.22 28.13
C GLY A 166 -13.44 9.08 26.73
N LEU A 167 -12.63 9.30 25.69
CA LEU A 167 -13.01 9.03 24.30
C LEU A 167 -13.23 7.53 24.06
N ASN A 168 -12.55 6.66 24.81
CA ASN A 168 -12.78 5.22 24.77
C ASN A 168 -12.83 4.62 26.18
N PHE A 169 -13.28 3.36 26.28
CA PHE A 169 -13.34 2.64 27.55
C PHE A 169 -11.94 2.33 28.07
N LEU A 170 -11.68 2.58 29.36
CA LEU A 170 -10.38 2.29 29.96
C LEU A 170 -9.95 0.83 29.80
N ALA A 171 -10.90 -0.10 29.77
CA ALA A 171 -10.64 -1.54 29.62
C ALA A 171 -10.00 -1.93 28.26
N VAL A 172 -10.08 -1.08 27.22
CA VAL A 172 -9.39 -1.35 25.95
C VAL A 172 -7.92 -0.93 25.98
N ALA A 173 -7.54 -0.07 26.94
CA ALA A 173 -6.18 0.43 27.10
C ALA A 173 -5.27 -0.56 27.83
N GLY A 174 -5.87 -1.53 28.52
CA GLY A 174 -5.18 -2.49 29.36
C GLY A 174 -5.99 -2.93 30.57
N HIS A 175 -5.28 -3.51 31.53
CA HIS A 175 -5.81 -3.87 32.84
C HIS A 175 -4.73 -3.68 33.91
N PRO A 176 -5.08 -3.64 35.22
CA PRO A 176 -4.09 -3.55 36.28
C PRO A 176 -2.96 -4.57 36.12
N GLY A 177 -1.71 -4.09 36.19
CA GLY A 177 -0.50 -4.87 35.97
C GLY A 177 -0.06 -5.06 34.51
N ASN A 178 -0.87 -4.65 33.53
CA ASN A 178 -0.52 -4.72 32.11
C ASN A 178 -1.32 -3.69 31.28
N TRP A 179 -0.75 -2.51 31.12
CA TRP A 179 -1.31 -1.42 30.32
C TRP A 179 -0.51 -1.25 29.04
N TRP A 180 -1.13 -1.54 27.89
CA TRP A 180 -0.45 -1.44 26.59
C TRP A 180 -0.64 -0.06 25.95
N SER A 181 -1.73 0.65 26.25
CA SER A 181 -2.04 1.96 25.65
C SER A 181 -1.82 3.15 26.58
N LEU A 182 -1.32 2.91 27.80
CA LEU A 182 -1.05 3.94 28.81
C LEU A 182 0.41 3.92 29.25
N VAL A 183 0.96 5.10 29.49
CA VAL A 183 2.25 5.22 30.19
C VAL A 183 2.05 4.84 31.65
N THR A 184 2.93 4.01 32.17
CA THR A 184 2.87 3.54 33.56
C THR A 184 4.11 3.97 34.34
N ASP A 185 3.92 4.20 35.64
CA ASP A 185 5.06 4.40 36.54
C ASP A 185 5.86 3.09 36.63
N PRO A 186 7.18 3.10 36.37
CA PRO A 186 7.97 1.88 36.26
C PRO A 186 8.16 1.13 37.59
N ASN A 187 7.90 1.78 38.73
CA ASN A 187 8.01 1.15 40.06
C ASN A 187 6.71 0.48 40.49
N THR A 188 5.57 1.01 40.05
CA THR A 188 4.24 0.55 40.50
C THR A 188 3.44 -0.18 39.41
N GLY A 189 3.71 0.12 38.14
CA GLY A 189 2.89 -0.34 37.01
C GLY A 189 1.54 0.38 36.88
N GLU A 190 1.30 1.41 37.67
CA GLU A 190 0.06 2.19 37.65
C GLU A 190 0.09 3.24 36.53
N PRO A 191 -1.04 3.48 35.82
CA PRO A 191 -1.09 4.50 34.78
C PRO A 191 -0.87 5.91 35.31
N ILE A 192 -0.06 6.68 34.60
CA ILE A 192 0.26 8.07 34.95
C ILE A 192 -0.86 8.99 34.46
N LYS A 193 -1.33 9.88 35.34
CA LYS A 193 -2.28 10.95 34.99
C LYS A 193 -1.55 12.22 34.59
N GLN A 194 -2.08 12.89 33.58
CA GLN A 194 -1.69 14.22 33.15
C GLN A 194 -1.86 15.23 34.31
N GLY A 195 -0.85 16.06 34.50
CA GLY A 195 -0.78 17.10 35.52
C GLY A 195 -1.62 18.34 35.19
N PRO A 196 -1.60 19.37 36.06
CA PRO A 196 -2.41 20.57 35.90
C PRO A 196 -2.09 21.43 34.65
N ASP A 197 -0.84 21.36 34.17
CA ASP A 197 -0.35 22.16 33.04
C ASP A 197 -0.37 21.37 31.71
N ASP A 198 -0.78 20.11 31.75
CA ASP A 198 -0.91 19.24 30.59
C ASP A 198 -2.19 19.54 29.78
N PRO A 199 -2.28 19.12 28.51
CA PRO A 199 -3.43 19.40 27.64
C PRO A 199 -4.77 18.82 28.12
N ALA A 200 -4.77 17.76 28.94
CA ALA A 200 -5.97 17.20 29.53
C ALA A 200 -5.75 16.76 31.00
N PRO A 201 -5.71 17.70 31.95
CA PRO A 201 -5.43 17.39 33.35
C PRO A 201 -6.38 16.33 33.92
N GLY A 202 -5.82 15.35 34.61
CA GLY A 202 -6.56 14.24 35.22
C GLY A 202 -6.85 13.05 34.31
N TYR A 203 -6.68 13.17 33.00
CA TYR A 203 -6.72 12.04 32.07
C TYR A 203 -5.42 11.24 32.13
N TYR A 204 -5.47 9.96 31.76
CA TYR A 204 -4.24 9.16 31.67
C TYR A 204 -3.41 9.59 30.45
N ILE A 205 -2.08 9.47 30.55
CA ILE A 205 -1.19 9.68 29.41
C ILE A 205 -1.32 8.46 28.51
N SER A 206 -2.00 8.64 27.37
CA SER A 206 -2.14 7.60 26.35
C SER A 206 -0.92 7.59 25.44
N GLN A 207 -0.43 6.39 25.13
CA GLN A 207 0.75 6.19 24.31
C GLN A 207 0.45 5.48 22.99
N THR A 208 1.33 5.70 22.03
CA THR A 208 1.46 4.94 20.78
C THR A 208 2.89 4.40 20.69
N TYR A 209 3.10 3.30 19.95
CA TYR A 209 4.45 2.74 19.78
C TYR A 209 5.41 3.68 19.01
N LEU A 210 4.91 4.46 18.04
CA LEU A 210 5.64 5.57 17.41
C LEU A 210 5.56 6.79 18.34
N SER A 211 6.70 7.44 18.60
CA SER A 211 6.77 8.59 19.50
C SER A 211 7.89 9.54 19.12
N ASP A 212 7.84 10.80 19.59
CA ASP A 212 8.97 11.72 19.54
C ASP A 212 9.93 11.44 20.71
N CYS A 213 11.06 10.78 20.42
CA CYS A 213 12.02 10.41 21.45
C CYS A 213 12.77 11.59 22.07
N ASN A 214 12.56 12.83 21.60
CA ASN A 214 13.13 14.03 22.21
C ASN A 214 12.31 14.58 23.39
N LEU A 215 11.06 14.12 23.56
CA LEU A 215 10.20 14.48 24.68
C LEU A 215 10.26 13.41 25.78
N ASP A 216 9.99 13.76 27.04
CA ASP A 216 9.98 12.78 28.13
C ASP A 216 8.82 11.76 27.96
N GLU A 217 8.98 10.54 28.48
CA GLU A 217 7.92 9.50 28.40
C GLU A 217 6.61 9.93 29.08
N THR A 218 6.68 10.82 30.05
CA THR A 218 5.52 11.39 30.73
C THR A 218 5.01 12.68 30.08
N ASP A 219 5.59 13.12 28.95
CA ASP A 219 5.08 14.25 28.19
C ASP A 219 3.95 13.75 27.25
N PRO A 220 2.69 14.19 27.42
CA PRO A 220 1.60 13.73 26.56
C PRO A 220 1.77 14.11 25.08
N TYR A 221 2.57 15.13 24.74
CA TYR A 221 2.88 15.50 23.35
C TYR A 221 3.87 14.54 22.67
N ARG A 222 4.49 13.62 23.42
CA ARG A 222 5.41 12.61 22.89
C ARG A 222 4.75 11.67 21.88
N TYR A 223 3.47 11.39 22.03
CA TYR A 223 2.78 10.31 21.31
C TYR A 223 1.95 10.84 20.13
N VAL A 224 1.67 9.98 19.16
CA VAL A 224 0.92 10.36 17.96
C VAL A 224 -0.55 10.54 18.32
N ASN A 225 -1.04 11.78 18.28
CA ASN A 225 -2.39 12.11 18.69
C ASN A 225 -3.44 11.65 17.65
N SER A 226 -4.31 10.71 18.04
CA SER A 226 -5.33 10.11 17.16
C SER A 226 -6.38 11.08 16.62
N ILE A 227 -6.62 12.22 17.27
CA ILE A 227 -7.57 13.25 16.80
C ILE A 227 -6.93 14.11 15.69
N GLU A 228 -5.61 14.25 15.71
CA GLU A 228 -4.89 15.19 14.83
C GLU A 228 -4.23 14.49 13.65
N ILE A 229 -3.74 13.26 13.86
CA ILE A 229 -2.92 12.54 12.90
C ILE A 229 -3.63 11.26 12.42
N PRO A 230 -3.82 11.10 11.09
CA PRO A 230 -4.29 9.84 10.53
C PRO A 230 -3.18 8.79 10.68
N TYR A 231 -3.47 7.70 11.39
CA TYR A 231 -2.55 6.56 11.51
C TYR A 231 -3.30 5.23 11.46
N ILE A 232 -2.57 4.16 11.19
CA ILE A 232 -3.04 2.78 11.24
C ILE A 232 -2.24 1.96 12.26
N LEU A 233 -2.85 0.90 12.76
CA LEU A 233 -2.15 -0.12 13.56
C LEU A 233 -1.87 -1.35 12.71
N ILE A 234 -0.72 -1.97 12.97
CA ILE A 234 -0.34 -3.26 12.38
C ILE A 234 -0.12 -4.27 13.51
N PRO A 235 -0.55 -5.55 13.37
CA PRO A 235 -0.37 -6.54 14.40
C PRO A 235 1.10 -6.71 14.79
N ARG A 236 1.38 -6.68 16.10
CA ARG A 236 2.75 -6.64 16.65
C ARG A 236 3.69 -7.68 16.07
N LYS A 237 3.27 -8.95 16.00
CA LYS A 237 4.09 -10.04 15.43
C LYS A 237 4.16 -10.01 13.92
N LYS A 238 3.13 -9.51 13.23
CA LYS A 238 3.08 -9.46 11.77
C LYS A 238 3.89 -8.31 11.18
N ARG A 239 3.94 -7.16 11.88
CA ARG A 239 4.68 -5.97 11.44
C ARG A 239 6.11 -6.27 10.97
N PRO A 240 7.00 -6.90 11.78
CA PRO A 240 8.34 -7.26 11.32
C PRO A 240 8.34 -8.36 10.26
N GLN A 241 7.39 -9.30 10.28
CA GLN A 241 7.30 -10.37 9.26
C GLN A 241 6.99 -9.83 7.87
N TRP A 242 6.19 -8.77 7.79
CA TRP A 242 5.86 -8.10 6.53
C TRP A 242 6.88 -7.04 6.12
N GLY A 243 7.89 -6.79 6.96
CA GLY A 243 8.89 -5.74 6.75
C GLY A 243 8.29 -4.34 6.82
N ILE A 244 7.30 -4.14 7.69
CA ILE A 244 6.75 -2.82 8.01
C ILE A 244 7.50 -2.26 9.22
N GLU A 245 7.84 -0.98 9.15
CA GLU A 245 8.47 -0.23 10.23
C GLU A 245 7.49 0.82 10.80
N LEU A 246 7.65 1.17 12.07
CA LEU A 246 6.92 2.30 12.65
C LEU A 246 7.30 3.58 11.90
N GLY A 247 6.29 4.38 11.56
CA GLY A 247 6.42 5.56 10.71
C GLY A 247 6.35 5.28 9.22
N ASP A 248 6.22 4.03 8.76
CA ASP A 248 5.91 3.76 7.35
C ASP A 248 4.57 4.41 6.97
N LEU A 249 4.50 5.01 5.78
CA LEU A 249 3.31 5.68 5.28
C LEU A 249 2.34 4.67 4.67
N ALA A 250 1.05 5.03 4.69
CA ALA A 250 -0.02 4.26 4.10
C ALA A 250 -1.01 5.15 3.34
N ALA A 251 -1.63 4.58 2.32
CA ALA A 251 -2.84 5.10 1.70
C ALA A 251 -4.02 4.21 2.14
N VAL A 252 -5.08 4.82 2.64
CA VAL A 252 -6.26 4.11 3.13
C VAL A 252 -7.46 4.58 2.33
N TYR A 253 -8.19 3.65 1.74
CA TYR A 253 -9.24 3.92 0.77
C TYR A 253 -10.54 3.26 1.19
N ASN A 254 -11.58 4.07 1.38
CA ASN A 254 -12.93 3.59 1.62
C ASN A 254 -13.58 3.24 0.27
N ILE A 255 -13.81 1.95 0.05
CA ILE A 255 -14.31 1.40 -1.22
C ILE A 255 -15.74 1.87 -1.51
N LYS A 256 -16.57 2.05 -0.47
CA LYS A 256 -17.99 2.42 -0.61
C LYS A 256 -18.15 3.86 -1.09
N ASN A 257 -17.48 4.82 -0.43
CA ASN A 257 -17.63 6.25 -0.73
C ASN A 257 -16.47 6.85 -1.54
N ARG A 258 -15.44 6.06 -1.85
CA ARG A 258 -14.24 6.42 -2.62
C ARG A 258 -13.37 7.51 -1.99
N LYS A 259 -13.51 7.76 -0.68
CA LYS A 259 -12.61 8.67 0.03
C LYS A 259 -11.26 7.99 0.24
N LEU A 260 -10.21 8.77 0.03
CA LEU A 260 -8.82 8.40 0.21
C LEU A 260 -8.21 9.28 1.29
N ALA A 261 -7.55 8.66 2.26
CA ALA A 261 -6.76 9.32 3.28
C ALA A 261 -5.32 8.77 3.25
N PHE A 262 -4.37 9.57 3.73
CA PHE A 262 -2.99 9.14 3.90
C PHE A 262 -2.68 9.10 5.39
N ALA A 263 -1.96 8.07 5.81
CA ALA A 263 -1.72 7.77 7.21
C ALA A 263 -0.26 7.35 7.43
N GLU A 264 0.17 7.28 8.69
CA GLU A 264 1.41 6.59 9.09
C GLU A 264 1.09 5.32 9.91
N VAL A 265 2.02 4.37 9.97
CA VAL A 265 1.97 3.24 10.90
C VAL A 265 2.49 3.73 12.24
N ALA A 266 1.59 4.21 13.10
CA ALA A 266 1.97 4.81 14.38
C ALA A 266 1.98 3.82 15.54
N ASP A 267 1.29 2.69 15.41
CA ASP A 267 0.99 1.90 16.59
C ASP A 267 0.86 0.40 16.30
N GLU A 268 0.95 -0.43 17.33
CA GLU A 268 0.88 -1.89 17.21
C GLU A 268 -0.42 -2.42 17.81
N GLY A 269 -1.15 -3.21 17.01
CA GLY A 269 -2.40 -3.82 17.42
C GLY A 269 -2.24 -5.27 17.90
N PRO A 270 -3.35 -5.89 18.36
CA PRO A 270 -3.38 -7.31 18.67
C PRO A 270 -3.03 -8.17 17.44
N ASP A 271 -2.44 -9.35 17.69
CA ASP A 271 -1.88 -10.22 16.63
C ASP A 271 -2.95 -10.82 15.68
N ASP A 272 -4.21 -10.76 16.08
CA ASP A 272 -5.36 -11.42 15.49
C ASP A 272 -6.45 -10.43 15.06
N GLU A 273 -6.11 -9.17 14.82
CA GLU A 273 -7.02 -8.20 14.18
C GLU A 273 -6.31 -7.32 13.14
N LEU A 274 -7.01 -6.99 12.05
CA LEU A 274 -6.56 -5.99 11.08
C LEU A 274 -7.61 -4.92 10.87
N GLY A 275 -7.13 -3.72 10.52
CA GLY A 275 -7.99 -2.59 10.25
C GLY A 275 -8.35 -1.86 11.52
N MET A 276 -7.35 -1.40 12.24
CA MET A 276 -7.51 -0.37 13.28
C MET A 276 -6.86 0.91 12.78
N GLY A 277 -7.44 2.05 13.14
CA GLY A 277 -6.91 3.35 12.75
C GLY A 277 -7.43 4.47 13.63
N SER A 278 -6.77 5.62 13.55
CA SER A 278 -7.06 6.75 14.41
C SER A 278 -8.44 7.38 14.15
N ILE A 279 -8.94 8.15 15.13
CA ILE A 279 -10.12 9.01 14.98
C ILE A 279 -10.00 9.86 13.71
N LYS A 280 -8.83 10.49 13.50
CA LYS A 280 -8.59 11.36 12.35
C LYS A 280 -8.71 10.62 11.03
N LEU A 281 -8.19 9.39 10.97
CA LEU A 281 -8.28 8.57 9.78
C LEU A 281 -9.76 8.25 9.44
N ALA A 282 -10.55 7.84 10.44
CA ALA A 282 -11.97 7.56 10.25
C ALA A 282 -12.74 8.78 9.74
N GLU A 283 -12.50 9.97 10.31
CA GLU A 283 -13.08 11.24 9.84
C GLU A 283 -12.76 11.50 8.36
N GLU A 284 -11.48 11.40 7.97
CA GLU A 284 -11.04 11.65 6.59
C GLU A 284 -11.65 10.65 5.59
N LEU A 285 -11.89 9.41 6.04
CA LEU A 285 -12.56 8.37 5.27
C LEU A 285 -14.08 8.50 5.25
N GLY A 286 -14.66 9.47 5.98
CA GLY A 286 -16.11 9.63 6.12
C GLY A 286 -16.78 8.44 6.78
N ILE A 287 -16.15 7.90 7.82
CA ILE A 287 -16.61 6.81 8.65
C ILE A 287 -16.91 7.39 10.04
N ASP A 288 -17.89 6.83 10.76
CA ASP A 288 -18.15 7.21 12.15
C ASP A 288 -16.85 7.04 12.96
N SER A 289 -16.35 8.15 13.52
CA SER A 289 -15.05 8.23 14.16
C SER A 289 -15.12 8.07 15.68
N ASP A 290 -16.27 7.68 16.23
CA ASP A 290 -16.40 7.37 17.66
C ASP A 290 -15.60 6.09 18.02
N PRO A 291 -14.59 6.16 18.91
CA PRO A 291 -13.85 4.97 19.36
C PRO A 291 -14.69 3.90 20.07
N LYS A 292 -15.85 4.26 20.65
CA LYS A 292 -16.71 3.35 21.41
C LYS A 292 -17.67 2.56 20.52
N SER A 293 -18.10 3.14 19.40
CA SER A 293 -19.17 2.57 18.57
C SER A 293 -18.99 2.71 17.05
N GLY A 294 -18.06 3.55 16.62
CA GLY A 294 -17.84 3.86 15.22
C GLY A 294 -17.09 2.78 14.46
N GLY A 295 -16.63 3.14 13.26
CA GLY A 295 -15.98 2.24 12.33
C GLY A 295 -16.93 1.61 11.31
N VAL A 296 -16.42 0.65 10.54
CA VAL A 296 -17.22 -0.17 9.60
C VAL A 296 -16.69 -1.60 9.57
N PRO A 297 -17.54 -2.63 9.36
CA PRO A 297 -17.11 -4.02 9.43
C PRO A 297 -16.32 -4.53 8.20
N GLU A 298 -16.27 -3.76 7.12
CA GLU A 298 -15.53 -4.09 5.90
C GLU A 298 -15.45 -2.89 4.94
N GLY A 299 -14.73 -3.06 3.84
CA GLY A 299 -14.71 -2.10 2.73
C GLY A 299 -13.68 -1.00 2.86
N VAL A 300 -12.69 -1.17 3.75
CA VAL A 300 -11.54 -0.28 3.85
C VAL A 300 -10.29 -1.00 3.34
N MET A 301 -9.69 -0.45 2.29
CA MET A 301 -8.45 -0.94 1.71
C MET A 301 -7.27 -0.18 2.32
N TYR A 302 -6.29 -0.91 2.83
CA TYR A 302 -5.07 -0.38 3.44
C TYR A 302 -3.90 -0.72 2.53
N ILE A 303 -3.15 0.29 2.08
CA ILE A 303 -2.00 0.14 1.19
C ILE A 303 -0.79 0.71 1.94
N VAL A 304 0.13 -0.15 2.38
CA VAL A 304 1.28 0.25 3.21
C VAL A 304 2.53 0.32 2.34
N PHE A 305 3.19 1.48 2.37
CA PHE A 305 4.44 1.75 1.66
C PHE A 305 5.61 1.50 2.61
N ARG A 306 6.22 0.32 2.50
CA ARG A 306 7.31 -0.13 3.37
C ARG A 306 8.58 0.67 3.14
N LYS A 307 9.38 0.82 4.21
CA LYS A 307 10.67 1.54 4.19
C LYS A 307 10.54 3.00 3.81
N THR A 308 9.43 3.62 4.19
CA THR A 308 9.19 5.04 4.01
C THR A 308 9.35 5.81 5.31
N GLY A 309 9.31 5.16 6.48
CA GLY A 309 9.42 5.80 7.78
C GLY A 309 10.78 6.41 8.14
N LYS A 310 10.77 7.33 9.10
CA LYS A 310 11.97 7.97 9.70
C LYS A 310 12.49 7.21 10.94
N GLY A 311 12.02 5.99 11.15
CA GLY A 311 12.24 5.21 12.36
C GLY A 311 11.24 5.55 13.49
N PRO A 312 11.28 4.79 14.59
CA PRO A 312 10.26 4.80 15.65
C PRO A 312 10.27 6.05 16.55
N CYS A 313 11.23 6.94 16.36
CA CYS A 313 11.47 8.12 17.19
C CYS A 313 11.10 9.45 16.52
N HIS A 314 10.53 9.40 15.31
CA HIS A 314 10.32 10.59 14.48
C HIS A 314 8.96 10.53 13.75
N PRO A 315 7.86 10.81 14.45
CA PRO A 315 6.54 10.88 13.84
C PRO A 315 6.50 11.90 12.69
N TRP A 316 5.67 11.64 11.70
CA TRP A 316 5.45 12.60 10.62
C TRP A 316 4.48 13.69 11.06
N ASN A 317 4.65 14.92 10.57
CA ASN A 317 3.57 15.88 10.69
C ASN A 317 2.52 15.67 9.59
N LEU A 318 1.28 16.13 9.83
CA LEU A 318 0.15 15.95 8.92
C LEU A 318 0.42 16.37 7.47
N LYS A 319 1.19 17.45 7.26
CA LYS A 319 1.52 17.95 5.92
C LYS A 319 2.47 16.99 5.20
N GLU A 320 3.45 16.43 5.89
CA GLU A 320 4.34 15.43 5.33
C GLU A 320 3.60 14.15 4.96
N ILE A 321 2.75 13.62 5.86
CA ILE A 321 1.91 12.44 5.60
C ILE A 321 1.10 12.62 4.32
N LYS A 322 0.42 13.76 4.17
CA LYS A 322 -0.41 14.04 2.99
C LYS A 322 0.42 14.17 1.70
N ASN A 323 1.56 14.83 1.76
CA ASN A 323 2.37 15.07 0.56
C ASN A 323 3.12 13.81 0.10
N LEU A 324 3.81 13.14 1.02
CA LEU A 324 4.60 11.95 0.72
C LEU A 324 3.72 10.73 0.51
N GLY A 325 2.66 10.57 1.32
CA GLY A 325 1.68 9.50 1.13
C GLY A 325 1.03 9.57 -0.25
N LYS A 326 0.67 10.78 -0.72
CA LYS A 326 0.19 10.98 -2.09
C LYS A 326 1.23 10.61 -3.14
N MET A 327 2.48 11.06 -2.97
CA MET A 327 3.57 10.73 -3.90
C MET A 327 3.75 9.20 -4.04
N TYR A 328 3.88 8.47 -2.92
CA TYR A 328 4.03 7.02 -2.95
C TYR A 328 2.80 6.30 -3.51
N PHE A 329 1.60 6.80 -3.23
CA PHE A 329 0.38 6.27 -3.82
C PHE A 329 0.35 6.41 -5.34
N GLU A 330 0.72 7.58 -5.88
CA GLU A 330 0.81 7.79 -7.32
C GLU A 330 1.92 6.95 -7.98
N GLU A 331 3.08 6.78 -7.31
CA GLU A 331 4.17 5.89 -7.77
C GLU A 331 3.74 4.41 -7.82
N TRP A 332 2.97 3.97 -6.82
CA TRP A 332 2.37 2.63 -6.81
C TRP A 332 1.39 2.45 -7.98
N GLY A 333 0.70 3.51 -8.39
CA GLY A 333 -0.19 3.56 -9.55
C GLY A 333 -1.55 4.22 -9.27
N GLY A 334 -1.73 4.72 -8.04
CA GLY A 334 -2.86 5.53 -7.61
C GLY A 334 -4.21 4.83 -7.76
N GLN A 335 -5.24 5.62 -8.01
CA GLN A 335 -6.60 5.12 -8.23
C GLN A 335 -6.67 4.08 -9.37
N ARG A 336 -5.82 4.24 -10.40
CA ARG A 336 -5.81 3.30 -11.54
C ARG A 336 -5.37 1.90 -11.12
N GLN A 337 -4.46 1.79 -10.16
CA GLN A 337 -4.04 0.50 -9.62
C GLN A 337 -5.16 -0.15 -8.79
N ILE A 338 -5.92 0.64 -8.01
CA ILE A 338 -7.12 0.14 -7.31
C ILE A 338 -8.15 -0.39 -8.30
N ASP A 339 -8.43 0.36 -9.37
CA ASP A 339 -9.40 -0.04 -10.41
C ASP A 339 -8.95 -1.31 -11.16
N ALA A 340 -7.64 -1.46 -11.40
CA ALA A 340 -7.06 -2.66 -11.99
C ALA A 340 -7.23 -3.89 -11.07
N ILE A 341 -6.90 -3.76 -9.78
CA ILE A 341 -7.09 -4.82 -8.78
C ILE A 341 -8.57 -5.21 -8.69
N LYS A 342 -9.49 -4.24 -8.72
CA LYS A 342 -10.93 -4.52 -8.73
C LYS A 342 -11.39 -5.28 -9.96
N THR A 343 -10.79 -5.02 -11.12
CA THR A 343 -11.16 -5.67 -12.38
C THR A 343 -10.73 -7.15 -12.40
N VAL A 344 -9.55 -7.44 -11.88
CA VAL A 344 -8.94 -8.78 -11.91
C VAL A 344 -9.27 -9.64 -10.69
N SER A 345 -9.60 -9.01 -9.56
CA SER A 345 -9.98 -9.66 -8.30
C SER A 345 -11.24 -9.01 -7.70
N PRO A 346 -12.38 -9.02 -8.42
CA PRO A 346 -13.61 -8.37 -8.00
C PRO A 346 -14.13 -8.89 -6.64
N GLU A 347 -13.85 -10.15 -6.31
CA GLU A 347 -14.22 -10.78 -5.04
C GLU A 347 -13.64 -10.07 -3.80
N LEU A 348 -12.50 -9.39 -3.95
CA LEU A 348 -11.90 -8.59 -2.87
C LEU A 348 -12.71 -7.34 -2.55
N PHE A 349 -13.54 -6.88 -3.49
CA PHE A 349 -14.35 -5.67 -3.40
C PHE A 349 -15.84 -5.96 -3.15
N GLU A 350 -16.23 -7.24 -3.03
CA GLU A 350 -17.59 -7.65 -2.70
C GLU A 350 -17.86 -7.40 -1.21
N LEU A 351 -18.69 -6.39 -0.92
CA LEU A 351 -19.15 -6.07 0.42
C LEU A 351 -20.39 -6.91 0.75
N LYS A 352 -20.31 -7.76 1.77
CA LYS A 352 -21.38 -8.64 2.24
C LYS A 352 -22.40 -7.93 3.14
N TYR A 353 -22.00 -6.85 3.80
CA TYR A 353 -22.79 -6.09 4.77
C TYR A 353 -23.22 -4.73 4.21
N SER A 354 -23.72 -4.70 2.97
CA SER A 354 -23.95 -3.46 2.19
C SER A 354 -25.09 -2.55 2.67
N THR A 355 -25.83 -2.89 3.72
CA THR A 355 -26.88 -2.03 4.30
C THR A 355 -26.39 -1.36 5.57
N TRP A 356 -25.55 -0.34 5.43
CA TRP A 356 -25.34 0.66 6.47
C TRP A 356 -25.79 1.99 5.86
N ASP A 357 -27.10 2.24 5.96
CA ASP A 357 -27.75 3.54 5.70
C ASP A 357 -28.12 4.18 7.03
#